data_AF-K1Y3W6-F1
#
_entry.id   AF-K1Y3W6-F1
#
_cell.length_a   1.000
_cell.length_b   1.000
_cell.length_c   1.000
_cell.angle_alpha   90.00
_cell.angle_beta   90.00
_cell.angle_gamma   90.00
#
_symmetry.space_group_name_H-M   'P 1'
#
loop_
_entity.id
_entity.type
_entity.pdbx_description
1 polymer ?
#
loop_
_entity_poly.entity_id
_entity_poly.type
_entity_poly.pdbx_seq_one_letter_code
_entity_poly.pdbx_strand_id
1 'polypeptide(L)'
;MTTNTEQNTLLNTTFLNNISHEVRSHLNGISGFGSLLSDPDVTKDERMRYFSMLQSSGNRLMNTITDYINISLLISGNLTAHPSHHHTKSIIDFSKNKFSELSAGKALKLNIVIPQGGDDIVFTTDFDLLKIVIHHLLDNAIKFTDKEEVSFGFTINEKNIEFFVKDKGPGIDRESQIELFEMFSQRGIDFSEVGRAKGHGLYIVKGILSLLNGHIRLESSRDNGNNFYFSLPFKKEILSVINEIQLSDMTEKELPVVLAVDDEETNNIYIEAVLRKYASKIIKAFNGKEAVDICRNNPDISIVLMDIKMPVMNGLDATREIKSFRKNLPIIAVTAYALADDEKIALEAGCDDYLAKPFTYARLIEKVKKYTT
;
A
#
# COMPACT_ATOMS: atom_id res chain seq x y z
N MET A 1 4.07 12.73 38.15
CA MET A 1 4.89 11.84 37.29
C MET A 1 4.23 10.49 37.00
N THR A 2 2.97 10.27 37.41
CA THR A 2 2.23 9.00 37.21
C THR A 2 1.26 8.98 36.02
N THR A 3 1.07 10.10 35.31
CA THR A 3 0.02 10.23 34.29
C THR A 3 0.35 9.64 32.91
N ASN A 4 1.60 9.72 32.45
CA ASN A 4 1.97 9.22 31.12
C ASN A 4 1.95 7.68 31.01
N THR A 5 2.30 6.97 32.08
CA THR A 5 2.37 5.50 32.07
C THR A 5 0.98 4.89 32.11
N GLU A 6 0.06 5.46 32.89
CA GLU A 6 -1.35 5.04 32.95
C GLU A 6 -2.09 5.36 31.65
N GLN A 7 -1.88 6.55 31.07
CA GLN A 7 -2.42 6.88 29.75
C GLN A 7 -1.92 5.94 28.66
N ASN A 8 -0.62 5.64 28.61
CA ASN A 8 -0.07 4.68 27.63
C ASN A 8 -0.62 3.26 27.82
N THR A 9 -0.80 2.83 29.07
CA THR A 9 -1.34 1.48 29.36
C THR A 9 -2.81 1.37 28.96
N LEU A 10 -3.60 2.42 29.20
CA LEU A 10 -4.99 2.50 28.77
C LEU A 10 -5.12 2.61 27.25
N LEU A 11 -4.25 3.39 26.59
CA LEU A 11 -4.19 3.49 25.13
C LEU A 11 -3.87 2.15 24.50
N ASN A 12 -2.87 1.42 25.02
CA ASN A 12 -2.49 0.10 24.55
C ASN A 12 -3.61 -0.93 24.73
N THR A 13 -4.32 -0.89 25.87
CA THR A 13 -5.42 -1.83 26.15
C THR A 13 -6.61 -1.56 25.23
N THR A 14 -6.96 -0.28 25.03
CA THR A 14 -8.04 0.15 24.11
C THR A 14 -7.67 -0.17 22.66
N PHE A 15 -6.41 0.03 22.27
CA PHE A 15 -5.85 -0.32 20.97
C PHE A 15 -6.03 -1.81 20.67
N LEU A 16 -5.58 -2.69 21.57
CA LEU A 16 -5.67 -4.15 21.39
C LEU A 16 -7.12 -4.65 21.31
N ASN A 17 -8.01 -4.11 22.13
CA ASN A 17 -9.43 -4.48 22.11
C ASN A 17 -10.09 -4.09 20.77
N ASN A 18 -9.84 -2.87 20.28
CA ASN A 18 -10.38 -2.40 19.01
C ASN A 18 -9.87 -3.23 17.81
N ILE A 19 -8.57 -3.56 17.79
CA ILE A 19 -7.98 -4.47 16.80
C ILE A 19 -8.72 -5.80 16.81
N SER A 20 -8.87 -6.42 17.99
CA SER A 20 -9.46 -7.74 18.11
C SER A 20 -10.89 -7.78 17.57
N HIS A 21 -11.72 -6.78 17.91
CA HIS A 21 -13.09 -6.69 17.41
C HIS A 21 -13.16 -6.51 15.89
N GLU A 22 -12.32 -5.65 15.34
CA GLU A 22 -12.34 -5.31 13.92
C GLU A 22 -11.80 -6.46 13.05
N VAL A 23 -10.71 -7.09 13.48
CA VAL A 23 -10.14 -8.29 12.87
C VAL A 23 -11.17 -9.43 12.88
N ARG A 24 -11.84 -9.68 14.01
CA ARG A 24 -12.86 -10.74 14.12
C ARG A 24 -14.03 -10.52 13.17
N SER A 25 -14.51 -9.29 13.03
CA SER A 25 -15.60 -8.95 12.11
C SER A 25 -15.23 -9.26 10.65
N HIS A 26 -14.01 -8.89 10.22
CA HIS A 26 -13.55 -9.17 8.86
C HIS A 26 -13.28 -10.66 8.62
N LEU A 27 -12.70 -11.36 9.60
CA LEU A 27 -12.49 -12.81 9.54
C LEU A 27 -13.80 -13.58 9.45
N ASN A 28 -14.84 -13.17 10.19
CA ASN A 28 -16.16 -13.79 10.09
C ASN A 28 -16.73 -13.68 8.67
N GLY A 29 -16.51 -12.55 7.99
CA GLY A 29 -16.87 -12.40 6.58
C GLY A 29 -16.10 -13.36 5.66
N ILE A 30 -14.77 -13.44 5.83
CA ILE A 30 -13.91 -14.31 5.02
C ILE A 30 -14.29 -15.78 5.21
N SER A 31 -14.35 -16.25 6.46
CA SER A 31 -14.68 -17.64 6.79
C SER A 31 -16.13 -17.98 6.45
N GLY A 32 -17.07 -17.06 6.69
CA GLY A 32 -18.48 -17.24 6.40
C GLY A 32 -18.74 -17.38 4.90
N PHE A 33 -18.32 -16.40 4.09
CA PHE A 33 -18.48 -16.48 2.64
C PHE A 33 -17.61 -17.59 2.02
N GLY A 34 -16.44 -17.89 2.59
CA GLY A 34 -15.59 -19.00 2.15
C GLY A 34 -16.27 -20.36 2.33
N SER A 35 -16.96 -20.55 3.45
CA SER A 35 -17.75 -21.76 3.71
C SER A 35 -18.92 -21.89 2.74
N LEU A 36 -19.63 -20.78 2.48
CA LEU A 36 -20.75 -20.75 1.52
C LEU A 36 -20.32 -21.04 0.07
N LEU A 37 -19.08 -20.71 -0.32
CA LEU A 37 -18.55 -21.04 -1.66
C LEU A 37 -18.32 -22.54 -1.86
N SER A 38 -18.20 -23.30 -0.77
CA SER A 38 -17.99 -24.75 -0.80
C SER A 38 -19.29 -25.54 -0.97
N ASP A 39 -20.44 -24.88 -0.84
CA ASP A 39 -21.76 -25.48 -0.98
C ASP A 39 -22.06 -25.78 -2.48
N PRO A 40 -22.39 -27.05 -2.85
CA PRO A 40 -22.75 -27.42 -4.21
C PRO A 40 -24.04 -26.75 -4.73
N ASP A 41 -24.95 -26.38 -3.82
CA ASP A 41 -26.28 -25.88 -4.17
C ASP A 41 -26.29 -24.38 -4.51
N VAL A 42 -25.16 -23.69 -4.28
CA VAL A 42 -25.01 -22.25 -4.57
C VAL A 42 -24.90 -22.01 -6.06
N THR A 43 -25.82 -21.18 -6.56
CA THR A 43 -25.87 -20.79 -7.98
C THR A 43 -24.62 -20.04 -8.42
N LYS A 44 -24.37 -19.97 -9.73
CA LYS A 44 -23.22 -19.25 -10.29
C LYS A 44 -23.22 -17.76 -9.89
N ASP A 45 -24.38 -17.13 -9.86
CA ASP A 45 -24.52 -15.71 -9.52
C ASP A 45 -24.30 -15.46 -8.03
N GLU A 46 -24.83 -16.32 -7.16
CA GLU A 46 -24.57 -16.26 -5.73
C GLU A 46 -23.11 -16.54 -5.40
N ARG A 47 -22.48 -17.49 -6.10
CA ARG A 47 -21.05 -17.80 -5.97
C ARG A 47 -20.20 -16.58 -6.31
N MET A 48 -20.51 -15.88 -7.40
CA MET A 48 -19.82 -14.63 -7.77
C MET A 48 -20.04 -13.54 -6.72
N ARG A 49 -21.25 -13.41 -6.17
CA ARG A 49 -21.57 -12.45 -5.12
C ARG A 49 -20.81 -12.76 -3.82
N TYR A 50 -20.83 -14.00 -3.34
CA TYR A 50 -20.10 -14.42 -2.14
C TYR A 50 -18.60 -14.27 -2.32
N PHE A 51 -18.06 -14.59 -3.50
CA PHE A 51 -16.66 -14.37 -3.81
C PHE A 51 -16.28 -12.88 -3.74
N SER A 52 -17.11 -11.99 -4.30
CA SER A 52 -16.92 -10.54 -4.19
C SER A 52 -16.96 -10.06 -2.73
N MET A 53 -17.88 -10.59 -1.91
CA MET A 53 -17.97 -10.25 -0.48
C MET A 53 -16.78 -10.80 0.33
N LEU A 54 -16.30 -12.01 0.01
CA LEU A 54 -15.09 -12.61 0.56
C LEU A 54 -13.87 -11.75 0.24
N GLN A 55 -13.67 -11.38 -1.03
CA GLN A 55 -12.57 -10.52 -1.46
C GLN A 55 -12.63 -9.14 -0.78
N SER A 56 -13.82 -8.54 -0.72
CA SER A 56 -14.01 -7.26 -0.01
C SER A 56 -13.65 -7.38 1.48
N SER A 57 -14.00 -8.50 2.12
CA SER A 57 -13.69 -8.75 3.53
C SER A 57 -12.19 -8.97 3.75
N GLY A 58 -11.53 -9.71 2.85
CA GLY A 58 -10.07 -9.87 2.82
C GLY A 58 -9.32 -8.56 2.64
N ASN A 59 -9.71 -7.74 1.66
CA ASN A 59 -9.11 -6.42 1.43
C ASN A 59 -9.31 -5.49 2.63
N ARG A 60 -10.49 -5.51 3.27
CA ARG A 60 -10.74 -4.73 4.49
C ARG A 60 -9.86 -5.19 5.65
N LEU A 61 -9.72 -6.50 5.87
CA LEU A 61 -8.81 -7.03 6.88
C LEU A 61 -7.37 -6.57 6.62
N MET A 62 -6.93 -6.66 5.36
CA MET A 62 -5.57 -6.28 5.00
C MET A 62 -5.30 -4.80 5.24
N ASN A 63 -6.20 -3.91 4.81
CA ASN A 63 -6.08 -2.48 5.10
C ASN A 63 -6.08 -2.21 6.62
N THR A 64 -6.92 -2.92 7.37
CA THR A 64 -6.99 -2.78 8.84
C THR A 64 -5.67 -3.16 9.49
N ILE A 65 -5.08 -4.30 9.13
CA ILE A 65 -3.79 -4.76 9.66
C ILE A 65 -2.70 -3.78 9.28
N THR A 66 -2.65 -3.34 8.02
CA THR A 66 -1.69 -2.33 7.54
C THR A 66 -1.80 -1.01 8.32
N ASP A 67 -3.03 -0.53 8.57
CA ASP A 67 -3.27 0.68 9.36
C ASP A 67 -2.72 0.53 10.78
N TYR A 68 -2.97 -0.61 11.43
CA TYR A 68 -2.45 -0.88 12.77
C TYR A 68 -0.92 -1.01 12.82
N ILE A 69 -0.30 -1.61 11.79
CA ILE A 69 1.15 -1.63 11.66
C ILE A 69 1.69 -0.20 11.53
N ASN A 70 1.10 0.62 10.64
CA ASN A 70 1.51 2.01 10.45
C ASN A 70 1.42 2.80 11.76
N ILE A 71 0.33 2.64 12.51
CA ILE A 71 0.18 3.27 13.84
C ILE A 71 1.27 2.80 14.80
N SER A 72 1.54 1.49 14.85
CA SER A 72 2.59 0.95 15.71
C SER A 72 3.97 1.52 15.38
N LEU A 73 4.29 1.64 14.09
CA LEU A 73 5.57 2.21 13.62
C LEU A 73 5.68 3.71 13.87
N LEU A 74 4.56 4.44 13.75
CA LEU A 74 4.49 5.86 14.08
C LEU A 74 4.71 6.10 15.58
N ILE A 75 4.03 5.34 16.44
CA ILE A 75 4.16 5.47 17.91
C ILE A 75 5.57 5.11 18.38
N SER A 76 6.16 4.06 17.81
CA SER A 76 7.53 3.66 18.16
C SER A 76 8.60 4.58 17.58
N GLY A 77 8.24 5.49 16.66
CA GLY A 77 9.19 6.32 15.92
C GLY A 77 10.07 5.56 14.93
N ASN A 78 9.68 4.33 14.57
CA ASN A 78 10.45 3.46 13.65
C ASN A 78 9.99 3.58 12.19
N LEU A 79 8.94 4.36 11.92
CA LEU A 79 8.56 4.67 10.54
C LEU A 79 9.57 5.65 9.93
N THR A 80 10.24 5.24 8.86
CA THR A 80 11.20 6.07 8.12
C THR A 80 10.68 6.36 6.72
N ALA A 81 10.99 7.56 6.23
CA ALA A 81 10.74 7.90 4.84
C ALA A 81 11.97 7.54 4.00
N HIS A 82 11.72 7.03 2.79
CA HIS A 82 12.74 6.75 1.79
C HIS A 82 12.46 7.60 0.54
N PRO A 83 12.81 8.90 0.55
CA PRO A 83 12.46 9.79 -0.54
C PRO A 83 13.20 9.41 -1.83
N SER A 84 12.47 9.35 -2.93
CA SER A 84 13.04 9.17 -4.27
C SER A 84 12.37 10.12 -5.27
N HIS A 85 12.91 10.20 -6.49
CA HIS A 85 12.38 11.10 -7.52
C HIS A 85 11.13 10.50 -8.15
N HIS A 86 10.02 11.24 -8.12
CA HIS A 86 8.76 10.82 -8.70
C HIS A 86 8.13 11.93 -9.53
N HIS A 87 7.46 11.53 -10.61
CA HIS A 87 6.66 12.43 -11.44
C HIS A 87 5.28 12.62 -10.81
N THR A 88 4.76 13.85 -10.86
CA THR A 88 3.36 14.15 -10.50
C THR A 88 2.36 13.31 -11.30
N LYS A 89 2.69 12.95 -12.55
CA LYS A 89 1.93 11.98 -13.37
C LYS A 89 1.65 10.67 -12.64
N SER A 90 2.64 10.10 -11.96
CA SER A 90 2.48 8.83 -11.25
C SER A 90 1.42 8.90 -10.14
N ILE A 91 1.30 10.06 -9.48
CA ILE A 91 0.28 10.30 -8.46
C ILE A 91 -1.10 10.42 -9.09
N ILE A 92 -1.19 11.14 -10.20
CA ILE A 92 -2.43 11.29 -10.97
C ILE A 92 -2.92 9.92 -11.44
N ASP A 93 -2.04 9.12 -12.02
CA ASP A 93 -2.36 7.79 -12.53
C ASP A 93 -2.76 6.84 -11.41
N PHE A 94 -2.06 6.85 -10.27
CA PHE A 94 -2.45 6.12 -9.08
C PHE A 94 -3.87 6.49 -8.61
N SER A 95 -4.15 7.79 -8.46
CA SER A 95 -5.45 8.27 -7.99
C SER A 95 -6.58 7.95 -8.99
N LYS A 96 -6.33 8.08 -10.30
CA LYS A 96 -7.28 7.68 -11.35
C LYS A 96 -7.58 6.19 -11.29
N ASN A 97 -6.54 5.36 -11.36
CA ASN A 97 -6.70 3.92 -11.50
C ASN A 97 -7.35 3.30 -10.25
N LYS A 98 -7.01 3.78 -9.05
CA LYS A 98 -7.54 3.20 -7.81
C LYS A 98 -8.96 3.68 -7.48
N PHE A 99 -9.28 4.95 -7.71
CA PHE A 99 -10.52 5.55 -7.18
C PHE A 99 -11.62 5.76 -8.22
N SER A 100 -11.33 5.66 -9.52
CA SER A 100 -12.37 5.71 -10.56
C SER A 100 -13.36 4.55 -10.46
N GLU A 101 -12.88 3.33 -10.19
CA GLU A 101 -13.75 2.16 -9.97
C GLU A 101 -14.58 2.29 -8.69
N LEU A 102 -13.95 2.76 -7.60
CA LEU A 102 -14.60 2.96 -6.30
C LEU A 102 -15.71 4.03 -6.37
N SER A 103 -15.47 5.12 -7.11
CA SER A 103 -16.45 6.18 -7.27
C SER A 103 -17.59 5.75 -8.21
N ALA A 104 -17.29 5.03 -9.30
CA ALA A 104 -18.28 4.49 -10.22
C ALA A 104 -19.28 3.55 -9.52
N GLY A 105 -18.80 2.71 -8.59
CA GLY A 105 -19.66 1.82 -7.80
C GLY A 105 -20.69 2.54 -6.92
N LYS A 106 -20.49 3.84 -6.63
CA LYS A 106 -21.42 4.71 -5.90
C LYS A 106 -22.11 5.76 -6.78
N ALA A 107 -21.96 5.70 -8.11
CA ALA A 107 -22.39 6.76 -9.04
C ALA A 107 -21.80 8.15 -8.72
N LEU A 108 -20.59 8.18 -8.15
CA LEU A 108 -19.83 9.40 -7.85
C LEU A 108 -18.83 9.68 -8.97
N LYS A 109 -18.72 10.96 -9.35
CA LYS A 109 -17.69 11.43 -10.29
C LYS A 109 -16.46 11.87 -9.52
N LEU A 110 -15.32 11.25 -9.83
CA LEU A 110 -14.01 11.73 -9.37
C LEU A 110 -13.46 12.74 -10.39
N ASN A 111 -13.30 13.99 -9.97
CA ASN A 111 -12.72 15.06 -10.78
C ASN A 111 -11.27 15.27 -10.36
N ILE A 112 -10.33 15.18 -11.29
CA ILE A 112 -8.90 15.40 -11.02
C ILE A 112 -8.45 16.70 -11.66
N VAL A 113 -8.04 17.64 -10.82
CA VAL A 113 -7.67 18.99 -11.21
C VAL A 113 -6.16 19.14 -11.15
N ILE A 114 -5.54 19.45 -12.29
CA ILE A 114 -4.09 19.55 -12.45
C ILE A 114 -3.78 20.97 -12.96
N PRO A 115 -2.76 21.66 -12.42
CA PRO A 115 -2.37 22.98 -12.93
C PRO A 115 -1.73 22.83 -14.31
N GLN A 116 -1.84 23.85 -15.17
CA GLN A 116 -1.24 23.80 -16.51
C GLN A 116 0.28 23.57 -16.44
N GLY A 117 0.76 22.51 -17.10
CA GLY A 117 2.17 22.09 -17.04
C GLY A 117 2.57 21.38 -15.73
N GLY A 118 1.58 21.01 -14.90
CA GLY A 118 1.76 20.33 -13.63
C GLY A 118 1.97 18.82 -13.74
N ASP A 119 1.73 18.27 -14.92
CA ASP A 119 1.61 16.83 -15.20
C ASP A 119 2.96 16.11 -15.18
N ASP A 120 4.05 16.82 -15.50
CA ASP A 120 5.38 16.25 -15.68
C ASP A 120 6.43 16.93 -14.79
N ILE A 121 6.08 17.10 -13.52
CA ILE A 121 6.97 17.71 -12.53
C ILE A 121 7.58 16.62 -11.69
N VAL A 122 8.91 16.60 -11.65
CA VAL A 122 9.68 15.72 -10.78
C VAL A 122 9.83 16.37 -9.42
N PHE A 123 9.53 15.60 -8.38
CA PHE A 123 9.80 16.01 -7.01
C PHE A 123 10.24 14.83 -6.16
N THR A 124 10.95 15.14 -5.08
CA THR A 124 11.53 14.14 -4.19
C THR A 124 10.61 13.90 -3.02
N THR A 125 10.08 12.69 -2.91
CA THR A 125 9.18 12.27 -1.82
C THR A 125 9.21 10.76 -1.65
N ASP A 126 8.66 10.25 -0.56
CA ASP A 126 8.37 8.82 -0.43
C ASP A 126 6.98 8.56 -1.03
N PHE A 127 6.96 7.98 -2.23
CA PHE A 127 5.71 7.77 -2.96
C PHE A 127 4.79 6.74 -2.30
N ASP A 128 5.33 5.76 -1.59
CA ASP A 128 4.50 4.74 -0.93
C ASP A 128 3.81 5.31 0.30
N LEU A 129 4.52 6.11 1.11
CA LEU A 129 3.91 6.87 2.20
C LEU A 129 2.87 7.89 1.70
N LEU A 130 3.16 8.57 0.59
CA LEU A 130 2.21 9.51 -0.03
C LEU A 130 0.94 8.80 -0.52
N LYS A 131 1.05 7.60 -1.10
CA LYS A 131 -0.14 6.80 -1.50
C LYS A 131 -1.03 6.48 -0.31
N ILE A 132 -0.46 6.23 0.87
CA ILE A 132 -1.23 5.98 2.11
C ILE A 132 -2.03 7.23 2.49
N VAL A 133 -1.39 8.41 2.47
CA VAL A 133 -2.05 9.69 2.76
C VAL A 133 -3.22 9.94 1.80
N ILE A 134 -2.95 9.84 0.49
CA ILE A 134 -3.96 10.03 -0.55
C ILE A 134 -5.10 9.02 -0.37
N HIS A 135 -4.77 7.77 -0.06
CA HIS A 135 -5.76 6.73 0.10
C HIS A 135 -6.74 7.01 1.25
N HIS A 136 -6.25 7.38 2.42
CA HIS A 136 -7.13 7.69 3.56
C HIS A 136 -8.03 8.89 3.28
N LEU A 137 -7.51 9.95 2.66
CA LEU A 137 -8.29 11.15 2.38
C LEU A 137 -9.34 10.91 1.29
N LEU A 138 -8.98 10.27 0.17
CA LEU A 138 -9.92 9.97 -0.91
C LEU A 138 -10.95 8.90 -0.53
N ASP A 139 -10.55 7.85 0.20
CA ASP A 139 -11.48 6.83 0.68
C ASP A 139 -12.53 7.45 1.61
N ASN A 140 -12.11 8.31 2.54
CA ASN A 140 -13.03 9.05 3.41
C ASN A 140 -13.99 9.94 2.59
N ALA A 141 -13.47 10.71 1.62
CA ALA A 141 -14.30 11.56 0.78
C ALA A 141 -15.37 10.77 0.01
N ILE A 142 -15.00 9.68 -0.66
CA ILE A 142 -15.93 8.80 -1.42
C ILE A 142 -16.93 8.09 -0.49
N LYS A 143 -16.49 7.76 0.72
CA LYS A 143 -17.30 7.02 1.68
C LYS A 143 -18.40 7.87 2.32
N PHE A 144 -18.09 9.11 2.69
CA PHE A 144 -18.99 10.02 3.39
C PHE A 144 -19.73 11.01 2.48
N THR A 145 -19.46 10.96 1.17
CA THR A 145 -20.18 11.77 0.20
C THR A 145 -21.23 10.94 -0.50
N ASP A 146 -22.48 11.39 -0.40
CA ASP A 146 -23.62 10.87 -1.15
C ASP A 146 -24.01 11.79 -2.33
N LYS A 147 -23.29 12.90 -2.53
CA LYS A 147 -23.47 13.87 -3.62
C LYS A 147 -22.55 13.57 -4.81
N GLU A 148 -22.93 13.95 -6.02
CA GLU A 148 -22.35 13.48 -7.29
C GLU A 148 -20.84 13.68 -7.55
N GLU A 149 -20.09 14.43 -6.73
CA GLU A 149 -18.70 14.79 -7.06
C GLU A 149 -17.75 14.83 -5.86
N VAL A 150 -16.58 14.22 -6.05
CA VAL A 150 -15.38 14.37 -5.21
C VAL A 150 -14.26 14.91 -6.10
N SER A 151 -13.54 15.93 -5.64
CA SER A 151 -12.42 16.52 -6.38
C SER A 151 -11.09 16.23 -5.70
N PHE A 152 -10.11 15.80 -6.48
CA PHE A 152 -8.71 15.64 -6.06
C PHE A 152 -7.81 16.46 -6.97
N GLY A 153 -6.72 17.01 -6.44
CA GLY A 153 -5.78 17.75 -7.26
C GLY A 153 -4.63 18.30 -6.46
N PHE A 154 -3.82 19.12 -7.12
CA PHE A 154 -2.74 19.83 -6.46
C PHE A 154 -2.50 21.20 -7.09
N THR A 155 -1.86 22.08 -6.33
CA THR A 155 -1.30 23.34 -6.77
C THR A 155 0.19 23.34 -6.43
N ILE A 156 0.98 24.07 -7.22
CA ILE A 156 2.42 24.15 -7.02
C ILE A 156 2.79 25.60 -6.82
N ASN A 157 3.45 25.85 -5.69
CA ASN A 157 4.10 27.11 -5.39
C ASN A 157 5.62 26.90 -5.41
N GLU A 158 6.40 27.98 -5.34
CA GLU A 158 7.88 27.91 -5.40
C GLU A 158 8.52 27.03 -4.32
N LYS A 159 7.82 26.81 -3.19
CA LYS A 159 8.36 26.12 -2.02
C LYS A 159 7.66 24.81 -1.68
N ASN A 160 6.41 24.65 -2.08
CA ASN A 160 5.55 23.52 -1.66
C ASN A 160 4.64 23.09 -2.81
N ILE A 161 4.35 21.78 -2.86
CA ILE A 161 3.22 21.22 -3.59
C ILE A 161 2.08 21.03 -2.59
N GLU A 162 0.93 21.64 -2.85
CA GLU A 162 -0.26 21.53 -2.00
C GLU A 162 -1.32 20.70 -2.71
N PHE A 163 -1.61 19.53 -2.16
CA PHE A 163 -2.69 18.66 -2.61
C PHE A 163 -3.99 19.01 -1.90
N PHE A 164 -5.11 18.72 -2.56
CA PHE A 164 -6.42 18.86 -1.97
C PHE A 164 -7.33 17.68 -2.28
N VAL A 165 -8.20 17.36 -1.32
CA VAL A 165 -9.35 16.46 -1.46
C VAL A 165 -10.58 17.23 -1.00
N LYS A 166 -11.50 17.46 -1.93
CA LYS A 166 -12.73 18.22 -1.68
C LYS A 166 -13.93 17.33 -1.89
N ASP A 167 -14.79 17.31 -0.89
CA ASP A 167 -16.00 16.50 -0.88
C ASP A 167 -17.20 17.39 -0.51
N LYS A 168 -18.40 17.02 -0.98
CA LYS A 168 -19.65 17.73 -0.65
C LYS A 168 -20.51 16.96 0.35
N GLY A 169 -19.89 16.22 1.27
CA GLY A 169 -20.54 15.44 2.30
C GLY A 169 -21.22 16.29 3.41
N PRO A 170 -21.58 15.67 4.55
CA PRO A 170 -22.32 16.33 5.64
C PRO A 170 -21.49 17.36 6.43
N GLY A 171 -20.18 17.45 6.18
CA GLY A 171 -19.27 18.31 6.94
C GLY A 171 -19.00 17.81 8.37
N ILE A 172 -18.14 18.54 9.08
CA ILE A 172 -17.68 18.25 10.45
C ILE A 172 -17.84 19.53 11.29
N ASP A 173 -18.47 19.43 12.47
CA ASP A 173 -18.58 20.54 13.41
C ASP A 173 -17.24 20.89 14.10
N ARG A 174 -17.14 22.12 14.61
CA ARG A 174 -15.88 22.67 15.15
C ARG A 174 -15.34 21.92 16.36
N GLU A 175 -16.22 21.36 17.21
CA GLU A 175 -15.80 20.59 18.39
C GLU A 175 -15.15 19.28 17.94
N SER A 176 -15.79 18.57 17.01
CA SER A 176 -15.28 17.32 16.43
C SER A 176 -14.01 17.51 15.59
N GLN A 177 -13.74 18.71 15.07
CA GLN A 177 -12.53 19.00 14.28
C GLN A 177 -11.25 18.90 15.12
N ILE A 178 -11.32 19.18 16.43
CA ILE A 178 -10.16 19.15 17.33
C ILE A 178 -9.70 17.71 17.56
N GLU A 179 -10.66 16.80 17.77
CA GLU A 179 -10.39 15.39 18.07
C GLU A 179 -10.17 14.53 16.81
N LEU A 180 -10.45 15.07 15.62
CA LEU A 180 -10.43 14.33 14.36
C LEU A 180 -9.07 13.68 14.04
N PHE A 181 -7.98 14.29 14.49
CA PHE A 181 -6.62 13.80 14.27
C PHE A 181 -6.06 13.01 15.46
N GLU A 182 -6.85 12.85 16.52
CA GLU A 182 -6.49 12.03 17.67
C GLU A 182 -6.75 10.55 17.40
N MET A 183 -5.96 9.70 18.05
CA MET A 183 -6.02 8.27 17.87
C MET A 183 -7.33 7.71 18.43
N PHE A 184 -8.08 6.98 17.60
CA PHE A 184 -9.37 6.37 17.94
C PHE A 184 -10.52 7.34 18.23
N SER A 185 -10.49 8.55 17.67
CA SER A 185 -11.67 9.42 17.73
C SER A 185 -12.82 8.83 16.91
N GLN A 186 -13.79 8.24 17.59
CA GLN A 186 -15.07 7.85 17.00
C GLN A 186 -16.13 8.80 17.55
N ARG A 187 -16.98 9.33 16.65
CA ARG A 187 -18.16 10.09 17.02
C ARG A 187 -18.92 9.32 18.11
N GLY A 188 -19.14 9.95 19.27
CA GLY A 188 -20.02 9.45 20.33
C GLY A 188 -21.47 9.44 19.86
N ILE A 189 -21.85 8.43 19.07
CA ILE A 189 -23.22 8.12 18.68
C ILE A 189 -23.36 6.60 18.75
N ASP A 190 -24.46 6.16 19.36
CA ASP A 190 -24.83 4.77 19.61
C ASP A 190 -24.41 3.78 18.51
N PHE A 191 -23.91 2.64 18.97
CA PHE A 191 -23.41 1.49 18.19
C PHE A 191 -24.40 0.90 17.16
N SER A 192 -25.62 1.42 17.04
CA SER A 192 -26.71 0.76 16.31
C SER A 192 -26.87 1.20 14.87
N GLU A 193 -26.60 2.45 14.45
CA GLU A 193 -26.95 2.87 13.08
C GLU A 193 -26.16 4.09 12.61
N VAL A 194 -24.96 3.84 12.06
CA VAL A 194 -24.28 4.52 10.92
C VAL A 194 -22.84 4.00 10.97
N GLY A 195 -22.64 2.86 10.30
CA GLY A 195 -21.34 2.23 10.25
C GLY A 195 -20.29 3.08 9.51
N ARG A 196 -19.04 2.84 9.91
CA ARG A 196 -17.81 2.86 9.10
C ARG A 196 -16.79 3.99 9.35
N ALA A 197 -16.92 4.94 10.26
CA ALA A 197 -15.79 5.88 10.49
C ALA A 197 -14.70 5.26 11.37
N LYS A 198 -13.63 4.74 10.74
CA LYS A 198 -12.43 4.25 11.40
C LYS A 198 -11.58 5.46 11.84
N GLY A 199 -11.70 5.88 13.10
CA GLY A 199 -11.01 7.05 13.70
C GLY A 199 -9.47 6.96 13.80
N HIS A 200 -8.82 6.24 12.90
CA HIS A 200 -7.35 6.07 12.87
C HIS A 200 -6.71 6.54 11.56
N GLY A 201 -7.44 6.62 10.46
CA GLY A 201 -6.87 7.02 9.16
C GLY A 201 -6.27 8.43 9.16
N LEU A 202 -6.90 9.39 9.85
CA LEU A 202 -6.41 10.77 9.90
C LEU A 202 -5.22 10.94 10.87
N TYR A 203 -5.13 10.11 11.91
CA TYR A 203 -3.94 10.03 12.76
C TYR A 203 -2.73 9.55 11.95
N ILE A 204 -2.89 8.49 11.15
CA ILE A 204 -1.85 7.99 10.23
C ILE A 204 -1.43 9.08 9.24
N VAL A 205 -2.39 9.78 8.63
CA VAL A 205 -2.12 10.88 7.71
C VAL A 205 -1.26 11.97 8.37
N LYS A 206 -1.63 12.41 9.59
CA LYS A 206 -0.88 13.44 10.32
C LYS A 206 0.55 12.98 10.65
N GLY A 207 0.71 11.73 11.08
CA GLY A 207 2.02 11.13 11.38
C GLY A 207 2.91 11.04 10.14
N ILE A 208 2.40 10.49 9.04
CA ILE A 208 3.14 10.39 7.78
C ILE A 208 3.51 11.77 7.23
N LEU A 209 2.57 12.73 7.22
CA LEU A 209 2.88 14.07 6.72
C LEU A 209 3.96 14.74 7.55
N SER A 210 3.96 14.55 8.88
CA SER A 210 5.01 15.07 9.75
C SER A 210 6.38 14.46 9.41
N LEU A 211 6.43 13.15 9.10
CA LEU A 211 7.64 12.45 8.63
C LEU A 211 8.13 12.97 7.26
N LEU A 212 7.20 13.34 6.38
CA LEU A 212 7.51 13.95 5.07
C LEU A 212 7.74 15.47 5.12
N ASN A 213 7.85 16.05 6.33
CA ASN A 213 7.98 17.51 6.55
C ASN A 213 6.84 18.33 5.92
N GLY A 214 5.66 17.75 5.85
CA GLY A 214 4.44 18.34 5.33
C GLY A 214 3.47 18.79 6.42
N HIS A 215 2.37 19.43 5.98
CA HIS A 215 1.31 19.91 6.86
C HIS A 215 -0.06 19.52 6.33
N ILE A 216 -1.03 19.28 7.21
CA ILE A 216 -2.44 19.06 6.85
C ILE A 216 -3.33 20.15 7.45
N ARG A 217 -4.35 20.54 6.69
CA ARG A 217 -5.35 21.52 7.08
C ARG A 217 -6.73 21.05 6.62
N LEU A 218 -7.74 21.33 7.44
CA LEU A 218 -9.14 21.03 7.15
C LEU A 218 -9.94 22.33 7.10
N GLU A 219 -10.70 22.52 6.03
CA GLU A 219 -11.79 23.50 5.97
C GLU A 219 -13.10 22.72 5.88
N SER A 220 -13.91 22.76 6.94
CA SER A 220 -15.19 22.07 6.97
C SER A 220 -16.23 22.89 7.73
N SER A 221 -17.47 22.81 7.26
CA SER A 221 -18.66 23.34 7.92
C SER A 221 -19.81 22.37 7.69
N ARG A 222 -20.73 22.26 8.66
CA ARG A 222 -21.93 21.42 8.51
C ARG A 222 -22.64 21.70 7.19
N ASP A 223 -23.01 20.62 6.51
CA ASP A 223 -23.75 20.56 5.25
C ASP A 223 -23.04 21.12 4.00
N ASN A 224 -21.82 21.65 4.16
CA ASN A 224 -21.04 22.22 3.06
C ASN A 224 -19.84 21.35 2.63
N GLY A 225 -19.75 20.11 3.15
CA GLY A 225 -18.68 19.17 2.84
C GLY A 225 -17.37 19.42 3.58
N ASN A 226 -16.33 18.70 3.18
CA ASN A 226 -14.98 18.82 3.74
C ASN A 226 -13.95 19.07 2.65
N ASN A 227 -13.06 20.02 2.91
CA ASN A 227 -11.90 20.28 2.09
C ASN A 227 -10.65 20.00 2.91
N PHE A 228 -9.99 18.88 2.63
CA PHE A 228 -8.67 18.56 3.16
C PHE A 228 -7.61 19.12 2.23
N TYR A 229 -6.62 19.80 2.80
CA TYR A 229 -5.43 20.29 2.12
C TYR A 229 -4.21 19.70 2.80
N PHE A 230 -3.26 19.20 2.04
CA PHE A 230 -1.98 18.81 2.60
C PHE A 230 -0.83 19.26 1.70
N SER A 231 0.24 19.75 2.31
CA SER A 231 1.40 20.27 1.61
C SER A 231 2.63 19.40 1.86
N LEU A 232 3.46 19.26 0.83
CA LEU A 232 4.79 18.67 0.92
C LEU A 232 5.83 19.69 0.46
N PRO A 233 7.04 19.69 1.07
CA PRO A 233 8.12 20.54 0.62
C PRO A 233 8.49 20.19 -0.82
N PHE A 234 8.55 21.21 -1.65
CA PHE A 234 8.86 21.09 -3.06
C PHE A 234 10.14 21.86 -3.34
N LYS A 235 11.19 21.13 -3.73
CA LYS A 235 12.35 21.73 -4.38
C LYS A 235 12.19 21.48 -5.87
N LYS A 236 12.04 22.55 -6.65
CA LYS A 236 12.08 22.46 -8.11
C LYS A 236 13.49 22.05 -8.52
N GLU A 237 13.73 20.75 -8.62
CA GLU A 237 14.93 20.24 -9.25
C GLU A 237 14.68 20.29 -10.76
N ILE A 238 15.39 21.20 -11.43
CA ILE A 238 15.58 21.13 -12.87
C ILE A 238 16.54 19.95 -13.08
N LEU A 239 15.99 18.74 -13.07
CA LEU A 239 16.72 17.58 -13.53
C LEU A 239 16.82 17.73 -15.06
N SER A 240 18.03 18.01 -15.53
CA SER A 240 18.40 17.75 -16.92
C SER A 240 18.03 16.30 -17.20
N VAL A 241 17.12 16.13 -18.16
CA VAL A 241 16.69 14.87 -18.77
C VAL A 241 17.67 13.74 -18.46
N ILE A 242 17.40 12.98 -17.41
CA ILE A 242 17.93 11.63 -17.34
C ILE A 242 17.10 10.93 -18.39
N ASN A 243 17.76 10.59 -19.50
CA ASN A 243 17.18 9.88 -20.62
C ASN A 243 16.10 8.94 -20.12
N GLU A 244 14.88 9.13 -20.62
CA GLU A 244 13.92 8.04 -20.72
C GLU A 244 14.74 6.83 -21.15
N ILE A 245 14.73 5.79 -20.31
CA ILE A 245 15.06 4.46 -20.80
C ILE A 245 14.07 4.29 -21.94
N GLN A 246 14.60 4.38 -23.17
CA GLN A 246 13.86 4.13 -24.38
C GLN A 246 13.09 2.85 -24.12
N LEU A 247 11.76 2.92 -24.15
CA LEU A 247 10.96 1.75 -24.47
C LEU A 247 11.38 1.37 -25.88
N SER A 248 12.47 0.63 -25.97
CA SER A 248 12.89 -0.02 -27.20
C SER A 248 11.75 -0.93 -27.60
N ASP A 249 11.33 -0.79 -28.86
CA ASP A 249 10.32 -1.61 -29.49
C ASP A 249 10.53 -3.07 -29.09
N MET A 250 9.49 -3.63 -28.46
CA MET A 250 9.48 -5.03 -28.07
C MET A 250 9.59 -5.88 -29.35
N THR A 251 10.78 -6.38 -29.60
CA THR A 251 10.90 -7.74 -30.14
C THR A 251 10.19 -8.69 -29.17
N GLU A 252 9.60 -9.77 -29.67
CA GLU A 252 9.02 -10.84 -28.85
C GLU A 252 10.11 -11.42 -27.91
N LYS A 253 10.33 -10.78 -26.76
CA LYS A 253 11.22 -11.27 -25.72
C LYS A 253 10.51 -12.44 -25.05
N GLU A 254 11.17 -13.59 -25.04
CA GLU A 254 10.69 -14.77 -24.33
C GLU A 254 10.43 -14.43 -22.85
N LEU A 255 9.33 -14.95 -22.30
CA LEU A 255 8.97 -14.72 -20.91
C LEU A 255 10.08 -15.23 -19.97
N PRO A 256 10.36 -14.54 -18.85
CA PRO A 256 11.44 -14.90 -17.93
C PRO A 256 11.21 -16.24 -17.24
N VAL A 257 12.30 -16.92 -16.87
CA VAL A 257 12.28 -18.01 -15.89
C VAL A 257 12.43 -17.40 -14.50
N VAL A 258 11.43 -17.60 -13.64
CA VAL A 258 11.35 -17.01 -12.30
C VAL A 258 11.65 -18.08 -11.26
N LEU A 259 12.54 -17.79 -10.29
CA LEU A 259 12.68 -18.58 -9.07
C LEU A 259 11.90 -17.92 -7.93
N ALA A 260 10.88 -18.59 -7.42
CA ALA A 260 10.13 -18.18 -6.23
C ALA A 260 10.67 -18.94 -5.01
N VAL A 261 11.10 -18.21 -3.97
CA VAL A 261 11.69 -18.77 -2.76
C VAL A 261 10.89 -18.28 -1.55
N ASP A 262 10.18 -19.21 -0.92
CA ASP A 262 9.35 -18.97 0.27
C ASP A 262 9.17 -20.31 0.99
N ASP A 263 9.28 -20.35 2.31
CA ASP A 263 9.14 -21.59 3.08
C ASP A 263 7.67 -22.01 3.25
N GLU A 264 6.72 -21.12 2.96
CA GLU A 264 5.30 -21.39 2.95
C GLU A 264 4.81 -21.82 1.55
N GLU A 265 4.29 -23.05 1.44
CA GLU A 265 3.81 -23.59 0.15
C GLU A 265 2.69 -22.74 -0.47
N THR A 266 1.82 -22.17 0.37
CA THR A 266 0.72 -21.27 -0.02
C THR A 266 1.23 -20.02 -0.75
N ASN A 267 2.33 -19.42 -0.29
CA ASN A 267 2.95 -18.25 -0.93
C ASN A 267 3.54 -18.62 -2.29
N ASN A 268 4.20 -19.77 -2.41
CA ASN A 268 4.69 -20.28 -3.68
C ASN A 268 3.57 -20.57 -4.69
N ILE A 269 2.44 -21.15 -4.23
CA ILE A 269 1.24 -21.35 -5.07
C ILE A 269 0.66 -20.02 -5.52
N TYR A 270 0.59 -19.02 -4.63
CA TYR A 270 0.10 -17.69 -4.97
C TYR A 270 0.99 -17.00 -6.01
N ILE A 271 2.31 -16.99 -5.81
CA ILE A 271 3.27 -16.44 -6.79
C ILE A 271 3.15 -17.14 -8.14
N GLU A 272 3.05 -18.48 -8.13
CA GLU A 272 2.85 -19.26 -9.35
C GLU A 272 1.56 -18.86 -10.08
N ALA A 273 0.44 -18.78 -9.37
CA ALA A 273 -0.85 -18.41 -9.94
C ALA A 273 -0.83 -16.99 -10.54
N VAL A 274 -0.16 -16.04 -9.87
CA VAL A 274 -0.04 -14.65 -10.33
C VAL A 274 0.86 -14.54 -11.56
N LEU A 275 2.01 -15.22 -11.56
CA LEU A 275 3.03 -15.07 -12.61
C LEU A 275 2.88 -16.04 -13.78
N ARG A 276 1.90 -16.96 -13.76
CA ARG A 276 1.67 -17.96 -14.82
C ARG A 276 1.58 -17.38 -16.24
N LYS A 277 1.11 -16.13 -16.40
CA LYS A 277 1.01 -15.44 -17.70
C LYS A 277 2.21 -14.53 -18.03
N TYR A 278 3.13 -14.38 -17.09
CA TYR A 278 4.23 -13.42 -17.12
C TYR A 278 5.61 -14.09 -16.97
N ALA A 279 5.65 -15.41 -16.85
CA ALA A 279 6.86 -16.21 -16.77
C ALA A 279 6.72 -17.42 -17.69
N SER A 280 7.82 -17.83 -18.34
CA SER A 280 7.86 -19.06 -19.15
C SER A 280 7.88 -20.30 -18.25
N LYS A 281 8.56 -20.18 -17.11
CA LYS A 281 8.69 -21.23 -16.10
C LYS A 281 8.85 -20.60 -14.72
N ILE A 282 8.23 -21.23 -13.72
CA ILE A 282 8.35 -20.83 -12.31
C ILE A 282 8.96 -22.02 -11.57
N ILE A 283 10.16 -21.83 -11.05
CA ILE A 283 10.86 -22.79 -10.21
C ILE A 283 10.62 -22.39 -8.76
N LYS A 284 10.40 -23.35 -7.87
CA LYS A 284 10.12 -23.11 -6.45
C LYS A 284 11.29 -23.59 -5.60
N ALA A 285 11.52 -22.91 -4.50
CA ALA A 285 12.42 -23.33 -3.43
C ALA A 285 11.80 -22.97 -2.08
N PHE A 286 12.12 -23.75 -1.04
CA PHE A 286 11.52 -23.63 0.29
C PHE A 286 12.50 -23.15 1.36
N ASN A 287 13.74 -22.83 0.97
CA ASN A 287 14.75 -22.20 1.82
C ASN A 287 15.89 -21.64 0.95
N GLY A 288 16.75 -20.82 1.56
CA GLY A 288 17.86 -20.18 0.88
C GLY A 288 18.88 -21.15 0.30
N LYS A 289 19.08 -22.32 0.93
CA LYS A 289 20.07 -23.30 0.49
C LYS A 289 19.64 -23.98 -0.81
N GLU A 290 18.37 -24.37 -0.88
CA GLU A 290 17.76 -24.87 -2.11
C GLU A 290 17.80 -23.82 -3.22
N ALA A 291 17.51 -22.55 -2.91
CA ALA A 291 17.58 -21.47 -3.88
C ALA A 291 19.00 -21.29 -4.47
N VAL A 292 20.04 -21.36 -3.63
CA VAL A 292 21.44 -21.34 -4.07
C VAL A 292 21.74 -22.50 -5.02
N ASP A 293 21.37 -23.72 -4.62
CA ASP A 293 21.68 -24.93 -5.40
C ASP A 293 20.92 -24.94 -6.74
N ILE A 294 19.68 -24.44 -6.76
CA ILE A 294 18.90 -24.23 -7.98
C ILE A 294 19.56 -23.18 -8.89
N CYS A 295 19.99 -22.04 -8.34
CA CYS A 295 20.67 -20.99 -9.10
C CYS A 295 21.99 -21.46 -9.73
N ARG A 296 22.70 -22.41 -9.10
CA ARG A 296 23.91 -23.03 -9.68
C ARG A 296 23.60 -23.93 -10.87
N ASN A 297 22.50 -24.67 -10.81
CA ASN A 297 22.14 -25.68 -11.80
C ASN A 297 21.27 -25.15 -12.95
N ASN A 298 20.69 -23.96 -12.81
CA ASN A 298 19.74 -23.39 -13.77
C ASN A 298 20.20 -21.97 -14.21
N PRO A 299 21.13 -21.87 -15.18
CA PRO A 299 21.66 -20.58 -15.65
C PRO A 299 20.62 -19.72 -16.39
N ASP A 300 19.52 -20.31 -16.84
CA ASP A 300 18.38 -19.69 -17.52
C ASP A 300 17.47 -18.86 -16.60
N ILE A 301 17.55 -19.05 -15.28
CA ILE A 301 16.81 -18.22 -14.31
C ILE A 301 17.13 -16.74 -14.57
N SER A 302 16.09 -15.97 -14.81
CA SER A 302 16.18 -14.55 -15.18
C SER A 302 15.96 -13.62 -13.99
N ILE A 303 15.27 -14.09 -12.94
CA ILE A 303 14.97 -13.32 -11.74
C ILE A 303 14.66 -14.24 -10.55
N VAL A 304 14.98 -13.78 -9.34
CA VAL A 304 14.65 -14.47 -8.08
C VAL A 304 13.75 -13.59 -7.21
N LEU A 305 12.69 -14.17 -6.68
CA LEU A 305 11.86 -13.61 -5.61
C LEU A 305 12.23 -14.33 -4.31
N MET A 306 12.85 -13.62 -3.37
CA MET A 306 13.53 -14.22 -2.22
C MET A 306 12.89 -13.77 -0.91
N ASP A 307 12.16 -14.64 -0.19
CA ASP A 307 11.80 -14.34 1.20
C ASP A 307 13.07 -14.16 2.04
N ILE A 308 13.08 -13.17 2.93
CA ILE A 308 14.18 -12.92 3.86
C ILE A 308 14.21 -13.97 4.97
N LYS A 309 13.06 -14.28 5.58
CA LYS A 309 13.00 -15.09 6.80
C LYS A 309 12.54 -16.50 6.49
N MET A 310 13.50 -17.40 6.34
CA MET A 310 13.26 -18.82 6.08
C MET A 310 14.17 -19.69 6.96
N PRO A 311 13.75 -20.93 7.28
CA PRO A 311 14.60 -21.90 7.98
C PRO A 311 15.79 -22.34 7.13
N VAL A 312 16.75 -23.05 7.75
CA VAL A 312 17.97 -23.61 7.15
C VAL A 312 18.98 -22.55 6.68
N MET A 313 18.59 -21.70 5.72
CA MET A 313 19.37 -20.57 5.25
C MET A 313 18.40 -19.43 4.93
N ASN A 314 18.64 -18.27 5.54
CA ASN A 314 17.84 -17.09 5.32
C ASN A 314 18.11 -16.48 3.92
N GLY A 315 17.19 -15.64 3.45
CA GLY A 315 17.28 -15.04 2.12
C GLY A 315 18.46 -14.11 1.94
N LEU A 316 18.93 -13.43 2.99
CA LEU A 316 20.07 -12.51 2.90
C LEU A 316 21.38 -13.25 2.64
N ASP A 317 21.60 -14.35 3.35
CA ASP A 317 22.77 -15.20 3.17
C ASP A 317 22.72 -15.90 1.81
N ALA A 318 21.54 -16.37 1.39
CA ALA A 318 21.32 -16.92 0.06
C ALA A 318 21.61 -15.89 -1.04
N THR A 319 21.14 -14.65 -0.89
CA THR A 319 21.43 -13.54 -1.82
C THR A 319 22.93 -13.30 -1.93
N ARG A 320 23.66 -13.19 -0.81
CA ARG A 320 25.11 -13.00 -0.83
C ARG A 320 25.82 -14.13 -1.55
N GLU A 321 25.42 -15.38 -1.29
CA GLU A 321 26.01 -16.55 -1.94
C GLU A 321 25.68 -16.57 -3.44
N ILE A 322 24.42 -16.35 -3.85
CA ILE A 322 24.01 -16.29 -5.26
C ILE A 322 24.77 -15.19 -6.00
N LYS A 323 24.88 -13.99 -5.42
CA LYS A 323 25.57 -12.86 -6.05
C LYS A 323 27.06 -13.08 -6.21
N SER A 324 27.68 -13.98 -5.43
CA SER A 324 29.09 -14.35 -5.59
C SER A 324 29.39 -15.06 -6.92
N PHE A 325 28.43 -15.81 -7.48
CA PHE A 325 28.59 -16.54 -8.74
C PHE A 325 27.62 -16.09 -9.86
N ARG A 326 26.55 -15.35 -9.54
CA ARG A 326 25.61 -14.72 -10.49
C ARG A 326 25.40 -13.24 -10.16
N LYS A 327 26.47 -12.45 -10.23
CA LYS A 327 26.49 -11.02 -9.86
C LYS A 327 25.35 -10.18 -10.45
N ASN A 328 24.98 -10.42 -11.71
CA ASN A 328 23.99 -9.63 -12.44
C ASN A 328 22.57 -10.23 -12.41
N LEU A 329 22.35 -11.37 -11.73
CA LEU A 329 21.01 -11.95 -11.62
C LEU A 329 20.16 -11.04 -10.73
N PRO A 330 19.02 -10.50 -11.19
CA PRO A 330 18.13 -9.71 -10.35
C PRO A 330 17.52 -10.55 -9.22
N ILE A 331 17.62 -10.04 -8.00
CA ILE A 331 17.02 -10.64 -6.79
C ILE A 331 16.14 -9.58 -6.13
N ILE A 332 14.85 -9.87 -6.02
CA ILE A 332 13.87 -9.04 -5.32
C ILE A 332 13.60 -9.66 -3.96
N ALA A 333 13.93 -8.95 -2.88
CA ALA A 333 13.63 -9.38 -1.53
C ALA A 333 12.12 -9.30 -1.28
N VAL A 334 11.52 -10.37 -0.78
CA VAL A 334 10.14 -10.37 -0.30
C VAL A 334 10.19 -10.28 1.21
N THR A 335 9.74 -9.16 1.78
CA THR A 335 9.96 -8.85 3.19
C THR A 335 8.63 -8.88 3.96
N ALA A 336 8.65 -9.23 5.23
CA ALA A 336 7.42 -9.25 6.05
C ALA A 336 6.87 -7.83 6.32
N TYR A 337 7.73 -6.81 6.31
CA TYR A 337 7.38 -5.41 6.57
C TYR A 337 8.30 -4.44 5.81
N ALA A 338 7.82 -3.21 5.55
CA ALA A 338 8.61 -2.08 5.06
C ALA A 338 9.28 -1.33 6.23
N LEU A 339 9.97 -2.07 7.11
CA LEU A 339 10.80 -1.44 8.14
C LEU A 339 12.06 -0.86 7.48
N ALA A 340 12.50 0.31 7.93
CA ALA A 340 13.70 1.01 7.47
C ALA A 340 14.92 0.09 7.31
N ASP A 341 15.07 -0.80 8.29
CA ASP A 341 16.21 -1.69 8.39
C ASP A 341 16.09 -2.86 7.41
N ASP A 342 14.88 -3.37 7.13
CA ASP A 342 14.69 -4.55 6.28
C ASP A 342 15.07 -4.27 4.82
N GLU A 343 14.68 -3.10 4.28
CA GLU A 343 15.08 -2.68 2.93
C GLU A 343 16.60 -2.48 2.85
N LYS A 344 17.15 -1.71 3.79
CA LYS A 344 18.57 -1.39 3.81
C LYS A 344 19.42 -2.65 3.92
N ILE A 345 19.06 -3.56 4.83
CA ILE A 345 19.75 -4.84 5.02
C ILE A 345 19.65 -5.71 3.76
N ALA A 346 18.50 -5.72 3.07
CA ALA A 346 18.34 -6.46 1.83
C ALA A 346 19.23 -5.90 0.70
N LEU A 347 19.28 -4.58 0.53
CA LEU A 347 20.14 -3.93 -0.45
C LEU A 347 21.63 -4.14 -0.13
N GLU A 348 22.03 -4.04 1.15
CA GLU A 348 23.39 -4.32 1.61
C GLU A 348 23.80 -5.80 1.42
N ALA A 349 22.84 -6.74 1.48
CA ALA A 349 23.06 -8.14 1.15
C ALA A 349 23.22 -8.39 -0.37
N GLY A 350 22.83 -7.43 -1.20
CA GLY A 350 22.97 -7.46 -2.65
C GLY A 350 21.66 -7.64 -3.43
N CYS A 351 20.49 -7.52 -2.78
CA CYS A 351 19.21 -7.48 -3.50
C CYS A 351 19.12 -6.23 -4.39
N ASP A 352 18.44 -6.36 -5.53
CA ASP A 352 18.28 -5.26 -6.51
C ASP A 352 16.98 -4.48 -6.31
N ASP A 353 16.02 -5.07 -5.60
CA ASP A 353 14.75 -4.44 -5.21
C ASP A 353 14.14 -5.17 -4.00
N TYR A 354 13.01 -4.67 -3.52
CA TYR A 354 12.21 -5.30 -2.47
C TYR A 354 10.70 -5.22 -2.76
N LEU A 355 9.95 -6.09 -2.10
CA LEU A 355 8.50 -6.18 -2.12
C LEU A 355 7.99 -6.53 -0.72
N ALA A 356 7.41 -5.55 -0.03
CA ALA A 356 6.85 -5.76 1.30
C ALA A 356 5.52 -6.53 1.25
N LYS A 357 5.42 -7.58 2.07
CA LYS A 357 4.19 -8.27 2.42
C LYS A 357 3.37 -7.36 3.35
N PRO A 358 2.03 -7.31 3.22
CA PRO A 358 1.23 -7.93 2.17
C PRO A 358 1.34 -7.17 0.83
N PHE A 359 1.53 -7.88 -0.28
CA PHE A 359 1.59 -7.28 -1.63
C PHE A 359 0.45 -7.75 -2.53
N THR A 360 0.08 -6.90 -3.50
CA THR A 360 -0.92 -7.23 -4.52
C THR A 360 -0.29 -7.91 -5.73
N TYR A 361 -1.08 -8.68 -6.48
CA TYR A 361 -0.64 -9.29 -7.74
C TYR A 361 -0.09 -8.23 -8.72
N ALA A 362 -0.69 -7.04 -8.77
CA ALA A 362 -0.27 -5.95 -9.65
C ALA A 362 1.14 -5.46 -9.32
N ARG A 363 1.46 -5.26 -8.03
CA ARG A 363 2.81 -4.87 -7.59
C ARG A 363 3.84 -5.95 -7.90
N LEU A 364 3.48 -7.23 -7.69
CA LEU A 364 4.38 -8.34 -8.02
C LEU A 364 4.71 -8.36 -9.52
N ILE A 365 3.70 -8.22 -10.38
CA ILE A 365 3.89 -8.18 -11.85
C ILE A 365 4.73 -6.96 -12.26
N GLU A 366 4.44 -5.79 -11.69
CA GLU A 366 5.19 -4.55 -11.94
C GLU A 366 6.69 -4.74 -11.64
N LYS A 367 7.00 -5.29 -10.46
CA LYS A 367 8.38 -5.55 -10.02
C LYS A 367 9.07 -6.56 -10.92
N VAL A 368 8.43 -7.67 -11.27
CA VAL A 368 9.03 -8.66 -12.19
C VAL A 368 9.31 -8.02 -13.56
N LYS A 369 8.33 -7.32 -14.14
CA LYS A 369 8.47 -6.66 -15.44
C LYS A 369 9.61 -5.64 -15.47
N LYS A 370 9.82 -4.88 -14.40
CA LYS A 370 10.89 -3.88 -14.28
C LYS A 370 12.29 -4.47 -14.52
N TYR A 371 12.53 -5.74 -14.19
CA TYR A 371 13.85 -6.38 -14.31
C TYR A 371 13.96 -7.39 -15.46
N THR A 372 12.85 -7.72 -16.13
CA THR A 372 12.82 -8.74 -17.19
C THR A 372 12.41 -8.19 -18.56
N THR A 373 11.85 -6.98 -18.61
CA THR A 373 11.49 -6.28 -19.85
C THR A 373 12.59 -5.27 -20.16
#